data_AF-A0A7L4QXD2-F1
#
_entry.id   AF-A0A7L4QXD2-F1
#
_cell.length_a   1.000
_cell.length_b   1.000
_cell.length_c   1.000
_cell.angle_alpha   90.00
_cell.angle_beta   90.00
_cell.angle_gamma   90.00
#
_symmetry.space_group_name_H-M   'P 1'
#
loop_
_entity.id
_entity.type
_entity.pdbx_description
1 polymer ?
#
loop_
_entity_poly.entity_id
_entity_poly.type
_entity_poly.pdbx_seq_one_letter_code
_entity_poly.pdbx_strand_id
1 'polypeptide(L)'
;MDSRDLALYPFVSEASEYVGGLGFSPEKLLSSRALDSARMRGKERVIQSLTGEIEKPSPSGSEEGKILTELLSYPFARILVSCIDDQFLTRKYALAEAKAAYKLLKTQQPEFLQELGLDFQINAETYENMETHDILFDLHFTDYIKLATTLKDLNWKLVNRKMKAGHVRISKEEFARLLQEAIRSRIQNALPLAVPEEICEACTPHLKEVHETLEEKKSDFGVGEFQKVESELFPPCIVQAIANVRAGVNLAHSMRFAMTSFLLNIGMTVDEVVA
;
A
#
# COMPACT_ATOMS: atom_id res chain seq x y z
N MET A 1 16.94 15.78 -0.40
CA MET A 1 17.04 14.88 0.78
C MET A 1 18.46 14.33 0.96
N ASP A 2 18.83 13.77 2.11
CA ASP A 2 20.13 13.07 2.28
C ASP A 2 20.03 11.55 2.00
N SER A 3 21.16 10.83 1.93
CA SER A 3 21.17 9.39 1.60
C SER A 3 20.38 8.52 2.59
N ARG A 4 20.22 8.99 3.83
CA ARG A 4 19.45 8.31 4.85
C ARG A 4 17.96 8.49 4.61
N ASP A 5 17.54 9.71 4.33
CA ASP A 5 16.16 10.01 3.98
C ASP A 5 15.74 9.18 2.76
N LEU A 6 16.59 9.07 1.74
CA LEU A 6 16.31 8.23 0.58
C LEU A 6 16.13 6.73 0.94
N ALA A 7 16.86 6.23 1.93
CA ALA A 7 16.69 4.85 2.41
C ALA A 7 15.39 4.64 3.21
N LEU A 8 14.95 5.65 3.96
CA LEU A 8 13.71 5.64 4.73
C LEU A 8 12.47 5.85 3.85
N TYR A 9 12.60 6.68 2.80
CA TYR A 9 11.57 7.05 1.84
C TYR A 9 11.96 6.67 0.40
N PRO A 10 12.19 5.37 0.09
CA PRO A 10 12.77 4.94 -1.18
C PRO A 10 11.84 5.04 -2.40
N PHE A 11 10.62 5.55 -2.19
CA PHE A 11 9.58 5.78 -3.19
C PHE A 11 9.53 7.22 -3.72
N VAL A 12 10.42 8.08 -3.24
CA VAL A 12 10.59 9.44 -3.80
C VAL A 12 11.39 9.39 -5.10
N SER A 13 11.16 10.35 -5.99
CA SER A 13 11.83 10.36 -7.30
C SER A 13 13.36 10.44 -7.15
N GLU A 14 13.84 11.26 -6.21
CA GLU A 14 15.25 11.43 -5.88
C GLU A 14 15.93 10.10 -5.48
N ALA A 15 15.22 9.18 -4.81
CA ALA A 15 15.77 7.88 -4.42
C ALA A 15 16.02 6.99 -5.65
N SER A 16 15.11 7.02 -6.63
CA SER A 16 15.26 6.30 -7.89
C SER A 16 16.43 6.86 -8.71
N GLU A 17 16.56 8.19 -8.77
CA GLU A 17 17.67 8.86 -9.46
C GLU A 17 19.01 8.53 -8.80
N TYR A 18 19.07 8.57 -7.47
CA TYR A 18 20.27 8.25 -6.71
C TYR A 18 20.73 6.81 -6.93
N VAL A 19 19.82 5.82 -6.87
CA VAL A 19 20.16 4.41 -7.17
C VAL A 19 20.64 4.25 -8.61
N GLY A 20 20.01 4.94 -9.57
CA GLY A 20 20.43 4.95 -10.97
C GLY A 20 21.83 5.53 -11.16
N GLY A 21 22.15 6.63 -10.46
CA GLY A 21 23.46 7.27 -10.50
C GLY A 21 24.59 6.42 -9.90
N LEU A 22 24.27 5.51 -8.97
CA LEU A 22 25.23 4.56 -8.40
C LEU A 22 25.55 3.37 -9.34
N GLY A 23 24.84 3.25 -10.47
CA GLY A 23 25.07 2.20 -11.46
C GLY A 23 24.70 0.79 -10.96
N PHE A 24 23.76 0.69 -10.02
CA PHE A 24 23.21 -0.60 -9.62
C PHE A 24 22.19 -1.07 -10.66
N SER A 25 22.59 -2.07 -11.47
CA SER A 25 21.66 -2.75 -12.37
C SER A 25 20.85 -3.82 -11.61
N PRO A 26 19.63 -4.16 -12.07
CA PRO A 26 18.85 -5.25 -11.50
C PRO A 26 19.64 -6.57 -11.45
N GLU A 27 20.42 -6.88 -12.48
CA GLU A 27 21.22 -8.11 -12.54
C GLU A 27 22.30 -8.14 -11.45
N LYS A 28 22.92 -6.99 -11.16
CA LYS A 28 23.90 -6.86 -10.07
C LYS A 28 23.24 -7.04 -8.71
N LEU A 29 22.02 -6.51 -8.52
CA LEU A 29 21.25 -6.69 -7.29
C LEU A 29 20.92 -8.16 -7.01
N LEU A 30 20.66 -8.94 -8.06
CA LEU A 30 20.32 -10.36 -7.96
C LEU A 30 21.54 -11.25 -7.75
N SER A 31 22.63 -11.00 -8.48
CA SER A 31 23.80 -11.90 -8.54
C SER A 31 24.90 -11.57 -7.54
N SER A 32 25.03 -10.30 -7.13
CA SER A 32 26.16 -9.87 -6.30
C SER A 32 26.05 -10.42 -4.87
N ARG A 33 27.09 -11.10 -4.41
CA ARG A 33 27.21 -11.55 -3.01
C ARG A 33 27.27 -10.38 -2.03
N ALA A 34 27.81 -9.23 -2.45
CA ALA A 34 27.88 -8.03 -1.61
C ALA A 34 26.50 -7.41 -1.32
N LEU A 35 25.47 -7.78 -2.10
CA LEU A 35 24.10 -7.27 -1.98
C LEU A 35 23.14 -8.29 -1.36
N ASP A 36 23.68 -9.38 -0.79
CA ASP A 36 22.87 -10.42 -0.15
C ASP A 36 22.06 -9.89 1.04
N SER A 37 22.66 -8.99 1.83
CA SER A 37 21.97 -8.29 2.92
C SER A 37 20.76 -7.51 2.43
N ALA A 38 20.88 -6.82 1.28
CA ALA A 38 19.79 -6.05 0.68
C ALA A 38 18.67 -6.96 0.19
N ARG A 39 19.00 -8.11 -0.41
CA ARG A 39 18.00 -9.11 -0.82
C ARG A 39 17.25 -9.70 0.37
N MET A 40 17.98 -10.11 1.40
CA MET A 40 17.38 -10.65 2.62
C MET A 40 16.47 -9.63 3.31
N ARG A 41 16.92 -8.38 3.40
CA ARG A 41 16.12 -7.27 3.92
C ARG A 41 14.89 -6.98 3.07
N GLY A 42 15.00 -7.08 1.74
CA GLY A 42 13.89 -6.87 0.81
C GLY A 42 12.82 -7.96 0.97
N LYS A 43 13.23 -9.23 1.08
CA LYS A 43 12.33 -10.34 1.40
C LYS A 43 11.64 -10.12 2.75
N GLU A 44 12.39 -9.76 3.78
CA GLU A 44 11.85 -9.47 5.12
C GLU A 44 10.82 -8.34 5.06
N ARG A 45 11.08 -7.26 4.32
CA ARG A 45 10.11 -6.17 4.06
C ARG A 45 8.77 -6.69 3.53
N VAL A 46 8.81 -7.61 2.57
CA VAL A 46 7.59 -8.21 1.99
C VAL A 46 6.87 -9.08 3.02
N ILE A 47 7.59 -9.93 3.75
CA ILE A 47 7.02 -10.79 4.81
C ILE A 47 6.39 -9.93 5.92
N GLN A 48 7.09 -8.91 6.41
CA GLN A 48 6.59 -7.96 7.41
C GLN A 48 5.31 -7.25 6.95
N SER A 49 5.18 -6.98 5.64
CA SER A 49 3.96 -6.38 5.10
C SER A 49 2.72 -7.29 5.18
N LEU A 50 2.93 -8.60 5.24
CA LEU A 50 1.88 -9.61 5.37
C LEU A 50 1.55 -9.91 6.83
N THR A 51 2.55 -9.97 7.70
CA THR A 51 2.40 -10.43 9.09
C THR A 51 2.17 -9.29 10.08
N GLY A 52 2.58 -8.05 9.76
CA GLY A 52 2.48 -6.93 10.68
C GLY A 52 2.81 -5.59 10.05
N GLU A 53 3.88 -4.96 10.54
CA GLU A 53 4.34 -3.65 10.09
C GLU A 53 5.80 -3.75 9.64
N ILE A 54 6.15 -2.97 8.61
CA ILE A 54 7.53 -2.88 8.15
C ILE A 54 8.31 -2.05 9.16
N GLU A 55 9.32 -2.67 9.77
CA GLU A 55 10.24 -1.99 10.66
C GLU A 55 11.27 -1.22 9.83
N LYS A 56 11.45 0.07 10.12
CA LYS A 56 12.48 0.91 9.49
C LYS A 56 13.66 1.04 10.45
N PRO A 57 14.90 1.05 9.95
CA PRO A 57 16.09 1.13 10.79
C PRO A 57 16.09 2.44 11.59
N SER A 58 16.64 2.38 12.81
CA SER A 58 16.71 3.54 13.69
C SER A 58 17.48 4.70 13.04
N PRO A 59 16.99 5.94 13.19
CA PRO A 59 17.67 7.15 12.76
C PRO A 59 18.90 7.53 13.63
N SER A 60 19.52 6.59 14.35
CA SER A 60 20.76 6.83 15.10
C SER A 60 21.75 5.69 14.90
N GLY A 61 22.91 5.97 14.27
CA GLY A 61 24.08 5.08 14.25
C GLY A 61 24.22 4.10 13.07
N SER A 62 23.65 4.38 11.89
CA SER A 62 23.72 3.48 10.74
C SER A 62 25.06 3.63 10.01
N GLU A 63 25.90 2.60 10.01
CA GLU A 63 27.04 2.49 9.07
C GLU A 63 26.53 2.65 7.63
N GLU A 64 27.28 3.31 6.74
CA GLU A 64 26.89 3.56 5.34
C GLU A 64 26.38 2.29 4.62
N GLY A 65 26.96 1.13 4.94
CA GLY A 65 26.51 -0.16 4.40
C GLY A 65 25.08 -0.56 4.79
N LYS A 66 24.60 -0.16 5.98
CA LYS A 66 23.21 -0.38 6.42
C LYS A 66 22.23 0.52 5.67
N ILE A 67 22.62 1.77 5.41
CA ILE A 67 21.82 2.72 4.61
C ILE A 67 21.66 2.17 3.19
N LEU A 68 22.77 1.74 2.58
CA LEU A 68 22.75 1.14 1.24
C LEU A 68 21.91 -0.14 1.20
N THR A 69 22.02 -1.00 2.22
CA THR A 69 21.20 -2.21 2.37
C THR A 69 19.71 -1.86 2.41
N GLU A 70 19.32 -0.88 3.23
CA GLU A 70 17.92 -0.47 3.36
C GLU A 70 17.40 0.17 2.06
N LEU A 71 18.20 1.00 1.40
CA LEU A 71 17.87 1.62 0.12
C LEU A 71 17.63 0.56 -0.98
N LEU A 72 18.59 -0.36 -1.17
CA LEU A 72 18.54 -1.39 -2.22
C LEU A 72 17.55 -2.52 -1.90
N SER A 73 17.15 -2.69 -0.64
CA SER A 73 16.11 -3.66 -0.29
C SER A 73 14.73 -3.30 -0.85
N TYR A 74 14.46 -2.00 -1.11
CA TYR A 74 13.19 -1.56 -1.68
C TYR A 74 12.97 -2.02 -3.14
N PRO A 75 13.90 -1.78 -4.09
CA PRO A 75 13.73 -2.29 -5.45
C PRO A 75 13.68 -3.83 -5.47
N PHE A 76 14.43 -4.53 -4.60
CA PHE A 76 14.32 -5.98 -4.52
C PHE A 76 12.94 -6.44 -4.02
N ALA A 77 12.38 -5.81 -2.98
CA ALA A 77 11.03 -6.10 -2.51
C ALA A 77 9.98 -5.90 -3.62
N ARG A 78 10.10 -4.83 -4.41
CA ARG A 78 9.23 -4.58 -5.57
C ARG A 78 9.35 -5.65 -6.64
N ILE A 79 10.55 -6.17 -6.90
CA ILE A 79 10.76 -7.32 -7.81
C ILE A 79 10.00 -8.54 -7.29
N LEU A 80 10.14 -8.88 -6.01
CA LEU A 80 9.44 -10.03 -5.42
C LEU A 80 7.92 -9.90 -5.51
N VAL A 81 7.37 -8.74 -5.13
CA VAL A 81 5.92 -8.47 -5.21
C VAL A 81 5.43 -8.57 -6.65
N SER A 82 6.21 -8.08 -7.62
CA SER A 82 5.84 -8.12 -9.04
C SER A 82 5.94 -9.53 -9.63
N CYS A 83 6.91 -10.34 -9.21
CA CYS A 83 7.03 -11.73 -9.67
C CYS A 83 5.90 -12.63 -9.15
N ILE A 84 5.32 -12.33 -7.99
CA ILE A 84 4.16 -13.06 -7.47
C ILE A 84 2.87 -12.61 -8.18
N ASP A 85 2.81 -11.35 -8.59
CA ASP A 85 1.67 -10.72 -9.27
C ASP A 85 0.30 -10.95 -8.57
N ASP A 86 0.31 -10.85 -7.23
CA ASP A 86 -0.90 -10.99 -6.42
C ASP A 86 -1.43 -9.62 -5.98
N GLN A 87 -2.70 -9.34 -6.26
CA GLN A 87 -3.32 -8.05 -5.96
C GLN A 87 -3.48 -7.82 -4.45
N PHE A 88 -3.72 -8.85 -3.66
CA PHE A 88 -3.83 -8.75 -2.20
C PHE A 88 -2.46 -8.40 -1.60
N LEU A 89 -1.40 -9.09 -2.01
CA LEU A 89 -0.02 -8.79 -1.64
C LEU A 89 0.36 -7.36 -2.01
N THR A 90 0.08 -6.93 -3.25
CA THR A 90 0.40 -5.58 -3.72
C THR A 90 -0.25 -4.50 -2.85
N ARG A 91 -1.54 -4.67 -2.53
CA ARG A 91 -2.26 -3.72 -1.65
C ARG A 91 -1.71 -3.73 -0.23
N LYS A 92 -1.38 -4.90 0.33
CA LYS A 92 -0.80 -5.04 1.67
C LYS A 92 0.58 -4.40 1.75
N TYR A 93 1.44 -4.70 0.78
CA TYR A 93 2.79 -4.14 0.69
C TYR A 93 2.77 -2.61 0.61
N ALA A 94 1.99 -2.05 -0.32
CA ALA A 94 1.87 -0.59 -0.46
C ALA A 94 1.36 0.09 0.82
N LEU A 95 0.36 -0.51 1.49
CA LEU A 95 -0.17 0.02 2.75
C LEU A 95 0.85 -0.05 3.89
N ALA A 96 1.60 -1.16 3.99
CA ALA A 96 2.60 -1.36 5.03
C ALA A 96 3.77 -0.36 4.90
N GLU A 97 4.30 -0.18 3.68
CA GLU A 97 5.35 0.83 3.41
C GLU A 97 4.87 2.24 3.75
N ALA A 98 3.64 2.59 3.34
CA ALA A 98 3.04 3.87 3.66
C ALA A 98 2.87 4.09 5.17
N LYS A 99 2.40 3.09 5.91
CA LYS A 99 2.27 3.16 7.38
C LYS A 99 3.63 3.33 8.06
N ALA A 100 4.65 2.61 7.61
CA ALA A 100 6.00 2.75 8.13
C ALA A 100 6.54 4.16 7.90
N ALA A 101 6.36 4.72 6.70
CA ALA A 101 6.74 6.10 6.39
C ALA A 101 5.98 7.11 7.25
N TYR A 102 4.67 6.95 7.41
CA TYR A 102 3.84 7.85 8.23
C TYR A 102 4.36 7.98 9.67
N LYS A 103 4.80 6.88 10.29
CA LYS A 103 5.36 6.92 11.65
C LYS A 103 6.59 7.84 11.75
N LEU A 104 7.45 7.82 10.73
CA LEU A 104 8.63 8.68 10.63
C LEU A 104 8.25 10.12 10.31
N LEU A 105 7.29 10.34 9.40
CA LEU A 105 6.84 11.69 9.00
C LEU A 105 6.31 12.50 10.18
N LYS A 106 5.67 11.87 11.17
CA LYS A 106 5.19 12.59 12.37
C LYS A 106 6.32 13.27 13.15
N THR A 107 7.52 12.68 13.16
CA THR A 107 8.68 13.22 13.86
C THR A 107 9.51 14.17 13.02
N GLN A 108 9.22 14.28 11.72
CA GLN A 108 9.93 15.18 10.81
C GLN A 108 9.51 16.64 10.99
N GLN A 109 10.39 17.52 10.53
CA GLN A 109 10.17 18.96 10.50
C GLN A 109 9.21 19.35 9.36
N PRO A 110 8.43 20.43 9.50
CA PRO A 110 7.47 20.86 8.48
C PRO A 110 8.07 21.02 7.09
N GLU A 111 9.30 21.55 6.99
CA GLU A 111 10.00 21.79 5.73
C GLU A 111 10.24 20.49 4.96
N PHE A 112 10.57 19.41 5.67
CA PHE A 112 10.73 18.08 5.07
C PHE A 112 9.41 17.56 4.48
N LEU A 113 8.28 17.80 5.17
CA LEU A 113 6.97 17.41 4.65
C LEU A 113 6.61 18.22 3.40
N GLN A 114 6.99 19.50 3.32
CA GLN A 114 6.80 20.32 2.12
C GLN A 114 7.64 19.79 0.95
N GLU A 115 8.93 19.52 1.17
CA GLU A 115 9.82 18.93 0.15
C GLU A 115 9.25 17.60 -0.36
N LEU A 116 8.83 16.73 0.55
CA LEU A 116 8.19 15.47 0.20
C LEU A 116 6.88 15.69 -0.57
N GLY A 117 6.03 16.62 -0.13
CA GLY A 117 4.78 16.97 -0.79
C GLY A 117 4.97 17.37 -2.25
N LEU A 118 6.00 18.18 -2.54
CA LEU A 118 6.34 18.61 -3.89
C LEU A 118 6.69 17.42 -4.80
N ASP A 119 7.41 16.43 -4.29
CA ASP A 119 7.71 15.20 -5.04
C ASP A 119 6.43 14.44 -5.41
N PHE A 120 5.36 14.54 -4.60
CA PHE A 120 4.02 14.02 -4.90
C PHE A 120 3.10 14.99 -5.67
N GLN A 121 3.65 16.11 -6.17
CA GLN A 121 2.90 17.18 -6.85
C GLN A 121 1.82 17.81 -5.95
N ILE A 122 2.08 17.89 -4.65
CA ILE A 122 1.22 18.52 -3.66
C ILE A 122 1.93 19.77 -3.16
N ASN A 123 1.40 20.94 -3.54
CA ASN A 123 1.91 22.19 -3.01
C ASN A 123 1.20 22.50 -1.68
N ALA A 124 1.97 22.57 -0.61
CA ALA A 124 1.47 22.90 0.72
C ALA A 124 2.31 24.06 1.30
N GLU A 125 1.67 25.20 1.48
CA GLU A 125 2.31 26.35 2.13
C GLU A 125 2.21 26.19 3.64
N THR A 126 3.23 26.65 4.37
CA THR A 126 3.20 26.65 5.83
C THR A 126 2.69 28.00 6.35
N TYR A 127 1.88 27.94 7.39
CA TYR A 127 1.33 29.11 8.06
C TYR A 127 1.42 28.92 9.57
N GLU A 128 2.06 29.85 10.27
CA GLU A 128 2.09 29.85 11.73
C GLU A 128 0.77 30.41 12.27
N ASN A 129 0.11 29.63 13.13
CA ASN A 129 -1.06 30.09 13.84
C ASN A 129 -0.65 31.07 14.93
N MET A 130 -1.00 32.35 14.78
CA MET A 130 -0.65 33.42 15.74
C MET A 130 -1.16 33.19 17.18
N GLU A 131 -2.21 32.38 17.36
CA GLU A 131 -2.77 32.10 18.69
C GLU A 131 -2.05 30.94 19.37
N THR A 132 -1.88 29.81 18.67
CA THR A 132 -1.31 28.58 19.24
C THR A 132 0.18 28.41 18.97
N HIS A 133 0.76 29.23 18.09
CA HIS A 133 2.12 29.12 17.53
C HIS A 133 2.38 27.77 16.85
N ASP A 134 1.31 27.06 16.46
CA ASP A 134 1.42 25.82 15.70
C ASP A 134 1.64 26.11 14.21
N ILE A 135 2.51 25.33 13.58
CA ILE A 135 2.69 25.34 12.13
C ILE A 135 1.57 24.51 11.48
N LEU A 136 0.75 25.18 10.67
CA LEU A 136 -0.30 24.58 9.85
C LEU A 136 0.15 24.51 8.39
N PHE A 137 -0.46 23.61 7.64
CA PHE A 137 -0.32 23.50 6.19
C PHE A 137 -1.57 24.02 5.50
N ASP A 138 -1.40 24.84 4.48
CA ASP A 138 -2.46 25.36 3.63
C ASP A 138 -2.35 24.71 2.24
N LEU A 139 -3.37 23.94 1.86
CA LEU A 139 -3.40 23.19 0.60
C LEU A 139 -4.56 23.65 -0.27
N HIS A 140 -4.37 23.70 -1.58
CA HIS A 140 -5.50 23.92 -2.48
C HIS A 140 -6.53 22.78 -2.34
N PHE A 141 -7.82 23.14 -2.29
CA PHE A 141 -8.89 22.20 -1.99
C PHE A 141 -8.94 20.99 -2.96
N THR A 142 -8.49 21.16 -4.20
CA THR A 142 -8.42 20.07 -5.18
C THR A 142 -7.44 18.99 -4.76
N ASP A 143 -6.28 19.37 -4.24
CA ASP A 143 -5.24 18.41 -3.84
C ASP A 143 -5.62 17.76 -2.52
N TYR A 144 -6.25 18.53 -1.62
CA TYR A 144 -6.89 17.99 -0.42
C TYR A 144 -7.91 16.89 -0.77
N ILE A 145 -8.87 17.16 -1.67
CA ILE A 145 -9.91 16.17 -2.03
C ILE A 145 -9.29 14.93 -2.66
N LYS A 146 -8.35 15.08 -3.60
CA LYS A 146 -7.70 13.94 -4.29
C LYS A 146 -7.14 12.94 -3.27
N LEU A 147 -6.48 13.43 -2.22
CA LEU A 147 -5.88 12.59 -1.19
C LEU A 147 -6.88 12.15 -0.11
N ALA A 148 -7.84 13.00 0.24
CA ALA A 148 -8.78 12.73 1.31
C ALA A 148 -9.89 11.74 0.89
N THR A 149 -10.15 11.55 -0.41
CA THR A 149 -11.26 10.72 -0.90
C THR A 149 -11.22 9.26 -0.43
N THR A 150 -10.04 8.70 -0.22
CA THR A 150 -9.88 7.32 0.25
C THR A 150 -9.97 7.20 1.77
N LEU A 151 -9.94 8.32 2.49
CA LEU A 151 -10.05 8.38 3.94
C LEU A 151 -11.53 8.46 4.33
N LYS A 152 -12.05 7.39 4.94
CA LYS A 152 -13.49 7.23 5.20
C LYS A 152 -14.00 8.04 6.38
N ASP A 153 -13.13 8.49 7.29
CA ASP A 153 -13.57 9.20 8.49
C ASP A 153 -14.20 10.54 8.11
N LEU A 154 -15.29 10.89 8.80
CA LEU A 154 -16.07 12.10 8.54
C LEU A 154 -15.20 13.37 8.62
N ASN A 155 -14.15 13.36 9.43
CA ASN A 155 -13.22 14.47 9.59
C ASN A 155 -12.48 14.79 8.29
N TRP A 156 -12.34 13.87 7.34
CA TRP A 156 -11.69 14.12 6.04
C TRP A 156 -12.62 14.66 4.96
N LYS A 157 -13.94 14.70 5.22
CA LYS A 157 -14.87 15.29 4.27
C LYS A 157 -14.67 16.81 4.24
N LEU A 158 -14.54 17.35 3.03
CA LEU A 158 -14.35 18.79 2.82
C LEU A 158 -15.43 19.65 3.50
N VAL A 159 -16.67 19.17 3.56
CA VAL A 159 -17.79 19.86 4.25
C VAL A 159 -17.53 20.10 5.73
N ASN A 160 -16.64 19.32 6.36
CA ASN A 160 -16.25 19.43 7.75
C ASN A 160 -14.92 20.19 7.95
N ARG A 161 -14.40 20.84 6.89
CA ARG A 161 -13.10 21.53 6.92
C ARG A 161 -13.25 23.04 6.79
N LYS A 162 -12.36 23.76 7.47
CA LYS A 162 -12.24 25.21 7.32
C LYS A 162 -11.48 25.51 6.04
N MET A 163 -12.15 26.16 5.10
CA MET A 163 -11.59 26.59 3.82
C MET A 163 -11.61 28.12 3.73
N LYS A 164 -10.51 28.73 3.27
CA LYS A 164 -10.40 30.17 3.02
C LYS A 164 -9.69 30.40 1.70
N ALA A 165 -10.28 31.23 0.84
CA ALA A 165 -9.70 31.57 -0.48
C ALA A 165 -9.33 30.33 -1.35
N GLY A 166 -10.12 29.25 -1.26
CA GLY A 166 -9.85 28.00 -1.99
C GLY A 166 -8.83 27.07 -1.35
N HIS A 167 -8.25 27.43 -0.20
CA HIS A 167 -7.29 26.60 0.50
C HIS A 167 -7.85 26.03 1.81
N VAL A 168 -7.43 24.81 2.14
CA VAL A 168 -7.82 24.05 3.32
C VAL A 168 -6.63 23.98 4.26
N ARG A 169 -6.84 24.47 5.49
CA ARG A 169 -5.82 24.45 6.54
C ARG A 169 -5.90 23.18 7.36
N ILE A 170 -4.76 22.51 7.50
CA ILE A 170 -4.64 21.24 8.22
C ILE A 170 -3.39 21.23 9.12
N SER A 171 -3.38 20.37 10.12
CA SER A 171 -2.21 20.23 11.01
C SER A 171 -1.07 19.44 10.34
N LYS A 172 0.12 19.47 10.95
CA LYS A 172 1.26 18.63 10.52
C LYS A 172 0.92 17.14 10.48
N GLU A 173 0.22 16.64 11.50
CA GLU A 173 -0.17 15.23 11.57
C GLU A 173 -1.16 14.86 10.46
N GLU A 174 -2.10 15.76 10.17
CA GLU A 174 -3.06 15.56 9.10
C GLU A 174 -2.39 15.58 7.72
N PHE A 175 -1.42 16.49 7.51
CA PHE A 175 -0.66 16.50 6.27
C PHE A 175 0.20 15.25 6.12
N ALA A 176 0.87 14.80 7.18
CA ALA A 176 1.58 13.51 7.18
C ALA A 176 0.63 12.34 6.85
N ARG A 177 -0.61 12.38 7.33
CA ARG A 177 -1.63 11.35 7.02
C ARG A 177 -2.10 11.39 5.57
N LEU A 178 -2.17 12.56 4.94
CA LEU A 178 -2.43 12.70 3.51
C LEU A 178 -1.24 12.21 2.68
N LEU A 179 -0.01 12.54 3.09
CA LEU A 179 1.21 12.04 2.44
C LEU A 179 1.31 10.52 2.53
N GLN A 180 0.90 9.90 3.64
CA GLN A 180 0.78 8.44 3.74
C GLN A 180 -0.08 7.87 2.59
N GLU A 181 -1.19 8.53 2.26
CA GLU A 181 -2.06 8.07 1.19
C GLU A 181 -1.46 8.29 -0.20
N ALA A 182 -0.78 9.42 -0.40
CA ALA A 182 -0.01 9.68 -1.62
C ALA A 182 1.07 8.60 -1.86
N ILE A 183 1.81 8.24 -0.80
CA ILE A 183 2.82 7.18 -0.80
C ILE A 183 2.18 5.84 -1.15
N ARG A 184 1.11 5.45 -0.45
CA ARG A 184 0.39 4.21 -0.71
C ARG A 184 -0.05 4.11 -2.16
N SER A 185 -0.67 5.18 -2.68
CA SER A 185 -1.16 5.25 -4.05
C SER A 185 -0.02 5.13 -5.06
N ARG A 186 1.09 5.85 -4.87
CA ARG A 186 2.27 5.76 -5.74
C ARG A 186 2.83 4.35 -5.79
N ILE A 187 3.04 3.71 -4.64
CA ILE A 187 3.61 2.36 -4.59
C ILE A 187 2.67 1.36 -5.27
N GLN A 188 1.37 1.45 -4.99
CA GLN A 188 0.39 0.54 -5.57
C GLN A 188 0.25 0.72 -7.09
N ASN A 189 0.25 1.96 -7.60
CA ASN A 189 0.11 2.23 -9.04
C ASN A 189 1.38 1.90 -9.83
N ALA A 190 2.53 1.79 -9.16
CA ALA A 190 3.81 1.43 -9.75
C ALA A 190 4.10 -0.09 -9.69
N LEU A 191 3.10 -0.90 -9.31
CA LEU A 191 3.16 -2.35 -9.22
C LEU A 191 1.94 -2.99 -9.92
N PRO A 192 2.09 -4.16 -10.57
CA PRO A 192 3.33 -4.90 -10.76
C PRO A 192 4.28 -4.23 -11.77
N LEU A 193 5.58 -4.49 -11.62
CA LEU A 193 6.58 -4.14 -12.62
C LEU A 193 6.59 -5.21 -13.73
N ALA A 194 6.93 -4.79 -14.96
CA ALA A 194 7.25 -5.72 -16.02
C ALA A 194 8.64 -6.35 -15.75
N VAL A 195 8.65 -7.47 -15.03
CA VAL A 195 9.87 -8.20 -14.67
C VAL A 195 10.04 -9.39 -15.64
N PRO A 196 11.20 -9.53 -16.31
CA PRO A 196 11.53 -10.70 -17.11
C PRO A 196 11.45 -12.00 -16.31
N GLU A 197 11.04 -13.09 -16.98
CA GLU A 197 10.87 -14.41 -16.35
C GLU A 197 12.18 -14.93 -15.74
N GLU A 198 13.32 -14.67 -16.39
CA GLU A 198 14.64 -15.10 -15.88
C GLU A 198 14.98 -14.48 -14.52
N ILE A 199 14.50 -13.25 -14.27
CA ILE A 199 14.68 -12.57 -12.98
C ILE A 199 13.78 -13.22 -11.91
N CYS A 200 12.55 -13.56 -12.26
CA CYS A 200 11.66 -14.24 -11.33
C CYS A 200 12.16 -15.64 -10.98
N GLU A 201 12.72 -16.38 -11.95
CA GLU A 201 13.38 -17.66 -11.70
C GLU A 201 14.58 -17.52 -10.73
N ALA A 202 15.42 -16.50 -10.93
CA ALA A 202 16.53 -16.22 -10.02
C ALA A 202 16.08 -15.89 -8.58
N CYS A 203 14.87 -15.32 -8.43
CA CYS A 203 14.27 -15.00 -7.14
C CYS A 203 13.54 -16.18 -6.47
N THR A 204 13.39 -17.33 -7.12
CA THR A 204 12.66 -18.50 -6.61
C THR A 204 12.95 -18.86 -5.14
N PRO A 205 14.21 -18.88 -4.66
CA PRO A 205 14.50 -19.20 -3.27
C PRO A 205 13.84 -18.23 -2.27
N HIS A 206 13.69 -16.96 -2.65
CA HIS A 206 13.06 -15.93 -1.84
C HIS A 206 11.53 -15.93 -1.99
N LEU A 207 11.04 -16.24 -3.20
CA LEU A 207 9.60 -16.28 -3.50
C LEU A 207 8.87 -17.37 -2.72
N LYS A 208 9.50 -18.53 -2.50
CA LYS A 208 8.88 -19.66 -1.81
C LYS A 208 8.32 -19.29 -0.42
N GLU A 209 9.16 -18.66 0.41
CA GLU A 209 8.77 -18.26 1.77
C GLU A 209 7.70 -17.15 1.77
N VAL A 210 7.78 -16.22 0.82
CA VAL A 210 6.76 -15.18 0.65
C VAL A 210 5.43 -15.80 0.25
N HIS A 211 5.44 -16.78 -0.65
CA HIS A 211 4.24 -17.48 -1.10
C HIS A 211 3.59 -18.28 0.03
N GLU A 212 4.38 -19.02 0.81
CA GLU A 212 3.90 -19.75 1.99
C GLU A 212 3.22 -18.79 2.99
N THR A 213 3.86 -17.65 3.28
CA THR A 213 3.30 -16.63 4.18
C THR A 213 2.02 -15.98 3.60
N LEU A 214 1.98 -15.76 2.29
CA LEU A 214 0.84 -15.17 1.60
C LEU A 214 -0.38 -16.07 1.69
N GLU A 215 -0.21 -17.36 1.40
CA GLU A 215 -1.30 -18.34 1.44
C GLU A 215 -1.82 -18.57 2.86
N GLU A 216 -0.93 -18.61 3.86
CA GLU A 216 -1.33 -18.62 5.28
C GLU A 216 -2.22 -17.42 5.60
N LYS A 217 -1.81 -16.20 5.21
CA LYS A 217 -2.61 -14.99 5.47
C LYS A 217 -3.91 -14.95 4.69
N LYS A 218 -3.93 -15.40 3.43
CA LYS A 218 -5.18 -15.48 2.66
C LYS A 218 -6.17 -16.44 3.31
N SER A 219 -5.69 -17.55 3.87
CA SER A 219 -6.50 -18.51 4.62
C SER A 219 -7.10 -17.88 5.88
N ASP A 220 -6.32 -17.11 6.64
CA ASP A 220 -6.79 -16.37 7.84
C ASP A 220 -7.91 -15.36 7.52
N PHE A 221 -7.80 -14.69 6.37
CA PHE A 221 -8.76 -13.65 5.94
C PHE A 221 -9.92 -14.20 5.10
N GLY A 222 -9.97 -15.51 4.81
CA GLY A 222 -10.97 -16.10 3.92
C GLY A 222 -10.92 -15.55 2.50
N VAL A 223 -9.75 -15.09 2.04
CA VAL A 223 -9.48 -14.57 0.69
C VAL A 223 -8.93 -15.68 -0.22
N GLY A 224 -8.77 -16.91 0.30
CA GLY A 224 -8.51 -18.08 -0.53
C GLY A 224 -9.71 -18.40 -1.43
N GLU A 225 -9.46 -19.14 -2.51
CA GLU A 225 -10.54 -19.81 -3.24
C GLU A 225 -11.34 -20.64 -2.22
N PHE A 226 -12.63 -20.34 -2.05
CA PHE A 226 -13.53 -21.15 -1.24
C PHE A 226 -13.65 -22.52 -1.92
N GLN A 227 -12.76 -23.45 -1.60
CA GLN A 227 -12.71 -24.77 -2.23
C GLN A 227 -13.99 -25.58 -1.97
N LYS A 228 -14.81 -25.18 -0.99
CA LYS A 228 -16.11 -25.78 -0.73
C LYS A 228 -17.10 -24.76 -0.19
N VAL A 229 -18.10 -24.43 -0.99
CA VAL A 229 -19.19 -23.54 -0.58
C VAL A 229 -20.14 -24.31 0.33
N GLU A 230 -20.08 -24.04 1.63
CA GLU A 230 -20.98 -24.62 2.62
C GLU A 230 -22.25 -23.77 2.74
N SER A 231 -23.37 -24.29 2.24
CA SER A 231 -24.66 -23.60 2.26
C SER A 231 -25.18 -23.28 3.67
N GLU A 232 -24.65 -23.93 4.70
CA GLU A 232 -25.01 -23.72 6.11
C GLU A 232 -24.47 -22.39 6.68
N LEU A 233 -23.43 -21.81 6.07
CA LEU A 233 -22.82 -20.54 6.48
C LEU A 233 -23.43 -19.32 5.77
N PHE A 234 -24.47 -19.53 4.96
CA PHE A 234 -25.08 -18.44 4.22
C PHE A 234 -25.83 -17.47 5.14
N PRO A 235 -25.70 -16.16 4.94
CA PRO A 235 -26.47 -15.20 5.69
C PRO A 235 -27.97 -15.39 5.41
N PRO A 236 -28.85 -15.11 6.40
CA PRO A 236 -30.27 -15.43 6.32
C PRO A 236 -30.97 -14.80 5.11
N CYS A 237 -30.51 -13.62 4.66
CA CYS A 237 -31.04 -12.95 3.47
C CYS A 237 -30.79 -13.72 2.16
N ILE A 238 -29.64 -14.38 2.04
CA ILE A 238 -29.27 -15.19 0.87
C ILE A 238 -30.00 -16.53 0.90
N VAL A 239 -30.09 -17.17 2.08
CA VAL A 239 -30.88 -18.39 2.27
C VAL A 239 -32.33 -18.16 1.85
N GLN A 240 -32.92 -17.04 2.28
CA GLN A 240 -34.29 -16.67 1.92
C GLN A 240 -34.43 -16.37 0.42
N ALA A 241 -33.45 -15.71 -0.20
CA ALA A 241 -33.45 -15.46 -1.64
C ALA A 241 -33.44 -16.78 -2.44
N ILE A 242 -32.58 -17.74 -2.07
CA ILE A 242 -32.49 -19.06 -2.70
C ILE A 242 -33.80 -19.85 -2.50
N ALA A 243 -34.37 -19.83 -1.29
CA ALA A 243 -35.64 -20.50 -1.00
C ALA A 243 -36.79 -19.96 -1.85
N ASN A 244 -36.86 -18.63 -2.02
CA ASN A 244 -37.87 -17.98 -2.86
C ASN A 244 -37.72 -18.36 -4.34
N VAL A 245 -36.49 -18.42 -4.86
CA VAL A 245 -36.22 -18.84 -6.24
C VAL A 245 -36.61 -20.31 -6.45
N ARG A 246 -36.24 -21.20 -5.53
CA ARG A 246 -36.64 -22.62 -5.57
C ARG A 246 -38.14 -22.83 -5.49
N ALA A 247 -38.86 -21.94 -4.80
CA ALA A 247 -40.31 -21.92 -4.74
C ALA A 247 -40.98 -21.29 -5.98
N GLY A 248 -40.21 -20.88 -7.00
CA GLY A 248 -40.72 -20.25 -8.23
C GLY A 248 -41.15 -18.78 -8.05
N VAL A 249 -40.77 -18.15 -6.94
CA VAL A 249 -41.07 -16.74 -6.67
C VAL A 249 -40.09 -15.85 -7.44
N ASN A 250 -40.62 -14.92 -8.23
CA ASN A 250 -39.80 -13.94 -8.94
C ASN A 250 -39.21 -12.91 -7.97
N LEU A 251 -37.89 -12.96 -7.79
CA LEU A 251 -37.16 -12.00 -6.97
C LEU A 251 -37.12 -10.60 -7.62
N ALA A 252 -37.13 -9.57 -6.77
CA ALA A 252 -36.81 -8.20 -7.17
C ALA A 252 -35.44 -8.13 -7.86
N HIS A 253 -35.27 -7.19 -8.80
CA HIS A 253 -34.04 -7.07 -9.59
C HIS A 253 -32.78 -6.90 -8.73
N SER A 254 -32.84 -6.07 -7.68
CA SER A 254 -31.76 -5.87 -6.72
C SER A 254 -31.38 -7.14 -5.95
N MET A 255 -32.37 -7.95 -5.56
CA MET A 255 -32.14 -9.20 -4.84
C MET A 255 -31.54 -10.29 -5.73
N ARG A 256 -31.92 -10.34 -7.01
CA ARG A 256 -31.26 -11.22 -7.98
C ARG A 256 -29.79 -10.85 -8.13
N PHE A 257 -29.49 -9.57 -8.36
CA PHE A 257 -28.12 -9.10 -8.47
C PHE A 257 -27.30 -9.38 -7.22
N ALA A 258 -27.83 -9.09 -6.04
CA ALA A 258 -27.15 -9.33 -4.77
C ALA A 258 -26.86 -10.82 -4.54
N MET A 259 -27.83 -11.69 -4.83
CA MET A 259 -27.67 -13.14 -4.70
C MET A 259 -26.61 -13.67 -5.67
N THR A 260 -26.71 -13.36 -6.96
CA THR A 260 -25.75 -13.85 -7.97
C THR A 260 -24.33 -13.32 -7.71
N SER A 261 -24.20 -12.04 -7.34
CA SER A 261 -22.89 -11.44 -7.02
C SER A 261 -22.27 -12.08 -5.79
N PHE A 262 -23.07 -12.40 -4.76
CA PHE A 262 -22.58 -13.10 -3.58
C PHE A 262 -22.09 -14.52 -3.93
N LEU A 263 -22.89 -15.31 -4.65
CA LEU A 263 -22.55 -16.70 -5.01
C LEU A 263 -21.29 -16.79 -5.87
N LEU A 264 -21.12 -15.89 -6.84
CA LEU A 264 -19.89 -15.80 -7.64
C LEU A 264 -18.68 -15.38 -6.80
N ASN A 265 -18.86 -14.45 -5.87
CA ASN A 265 -17.77 -13.95 -5.03
C ASN A 265 -17.30 -14.97 -3.97
N ILE A 266 -18.16 -15.90 -3.57
CA ILE A 266 -17.78 -17.04 -2.71
C ILE A 266 -17.28 -18.25 -3.52
N GLY A 267 -17.02 -18.10 -4.82
CA GLY A 267 -16.37 -19.13 -5.63
C GLY A 267 -17.30 -20.15 -6.31
N MET A 268 -18.62 -19.95 -6.33
CA MET A 268 -19.49 -20.79 -7.16
C MET A 268 -19.30 -20.46 -8.65
N THR A 269 -19.29 -21.49 -9.48
CA THR A 269 -19.24 -21.35 -10.94
C THR A 269 -20.60 -20.88 -11.49
N VAL A 270 -20.60 -20.33 -12.70
CA VAL A 270 -21.84 -19.89 -13.36
C VAL A 270 -22.84 -21.06 -13.50
N ASP A 271 -22.35 -22.26 -13.80
CA ASP A 271 -23.19 -23.45 -13.97
C ASP A 271 -23.86 -23.85 -12.64
N GLU A 272 -23.14 -23.79 -11.52
CA GLU A 272 -23.68 -24.08 -10.19
C GLU A 272 -24.71 -23.04 -9.72
N VAL A 273 -24.61 -21.80 -10.19
CA VAL A 273 -25.56 -20.72 -9.86
C VAL A 273 -26.85 -20.81 -10.67
N VAL A 274 -26.79 -21.41 -11.87
CA VAL A 274 -27.93 -21.55 -12.79
C VAL A 274 -28.70 -22.87 -12.55
N ALA A 275 -28.05 -23.88 -11.98
CA ALA A 275 -28.63 -25.19 -11.64
C ALA A 275 -29.69 -25.10 -10.51
#